data_AF-A0A7M3XRY8-F1
#
_entry.id   AF-A0A7M3XRY8-F1
#
_cell.length_a   1.000
_cell.length_b   1.000
_cell.length_c   1.000
_cell.angle_alpha   90.00
_cell.angle_beta   90.00
_cell.angle_gamma   90.00
#
_symmetry.space_group_name_H-M   'P 1'
#
loop_
_entity.id
_entity.type
_entity.pdbx_description
1 polymer ?
#
loop_
_entity_poly.entity_id
_entity_poly.type
_entity_poly.pdbx_seq_one_letter_code
_entity_poly.pdbx_strand_id
1 'polypeptide(L)'
;MWLTEFFQGMVGTLTSGGHLKLYFLNRAEHYMRENRTRLQQFLESIALLAESYIVVAVAMPLFLIVMLVIMFWVSGSGAQMSEGMLYGIVLGFIPMIHVAYAVLVYTSSKEQEM
;
A
#
# COMPACT_ATOMS: atom_id res chain seq x y z
N MET A 1 20.77 -14.48 13.64
CA MET A 1 20.99 -13.53 14.75
C MET A 1 19.92 -13.70 15.85
N TRP A 2 18.63 -13.65 15.52
CA TRP A 2 17.53 -13.88 16.49
C TRP A 2 17.57 -15.24 17.21
N LEU A 3 17.86 -16.30 16.47
CA LEU A 3 17.94 -17.67 16.99
C LEU A 3 19.10 -17.84 17.98
N THR A 4 20.25 -17.25 17.67
CA THR A 4 21.42 -17.26 18.56
C THR A 4 21.14 -16.51 19.85
N GLU A 5 20.48 -15.35 19.81
CA GLU A 5 20.07 -14.63 21.02
C GLU A 5 19.07 -15.41 21.87
N PHE A 6 18.13 -16.12 21.24
CA PHE A 6 17.19 -16.98 21.93
C PHE A 6 17.90 -18.10 22.69
N PHE A 7 18.76 -18.86 22.00
CA PHE A 7 19.49 -19.96 22.62
C PHE A 7 20.49 -19.46 23.69
N GLN A 8 21.13 -18.32 23.47
CA GLN A 8 22.06 -17.73 24.42
C GLN A 8 21.35 -17.21 25.69
N GLY A 9 20.19 -16.60 25.54
CA GLY A 9 19.33 -16.20 26.67
C GLY A 9 18.78 -17.41 27.45
N MET A 10 18.46 -18.50 26.76
CA MET A 10 18.04 -19.76 27.38
C MET A 10 19.17 -20.39 28.21
N VAL A 11 20.38 -20.50 27.66
CA VAL A 11 21.56 -21.01 28.38
C VAL A 11 21.91 -20.09 29.55
N GLY A 12 21.84 -18.77 29.37
CA GLY A 12 22.04 -17.80 30.46
C GLY A 12 21.03 -17.98 31.61
N THR A 13 19.76 -18.24 31.28
CA THR A 13 18.70 -18.50 32.28
C THR A 13 18.93 -19.83 33.02
N LEU A 14 19.37 -20.88 32.32
CA LEU A 14 19.72 -22.17 32.93
C LEU A 14 20.92 -22.05 33.86
N THR A 15 21.97 -21.34 33.44
CA THR A 15 23.23 -21.24 34.18
C THR A 15 23.11 -20.38 35.45
N SER A 16 22.18 -19.41 35.47
CA SER A 16 21.87 -18.58 36.64
C SER A 16 20.87 -19.20 37.61
N GLY A 17 20.33 -20.40 37.32
CA GLY A 17 19.29 -21.05 38.12
C GLY A 17 17.89 -20.43 37.95
N GLY A 18 17.66 -19.68 36.87
CA GLY A 18 16.39 -19.00 36.60
C GLY A 18 15.27 -19.91 36.07
N HIS A 19 14.04 -19.39 36.08
CA HIS A 19 12.86 -20.12 35.61
C HIS A 19 12.70 -20.10 34.09
N LEU A 20 13.06 -21.19 33.42
CA LEU A 20 12.98 -21.32 31.96
C LEU A 20 11.56 -21.13 31.40
N LYS A 21 10.53 -21.58 32.14
CA LYS A 21 9.12 -21.37 31.76
C LYS A 21 8.80 -19.89 31.63
N LEU A 22 9.27 -19.07 32.57
CA LEU A 22 9.04 -17.62 32.56
C LEU A 22 9.80 -16.95 31.41
N TYR A 23 11.02 -17.40 31.12
CA TYR A 23 11.78 -16.95 29.95
C TYR A 23 11.02 -17.20 28.63
N PHE A 24 10.52 -18.42 28.42
CA PHE A 24 9.76 -18.75 27.21
C PHE A 24 8.45 -17.96 27.09
N LEU A 25 7.72 -17.77 28.19
CA LEU A 25 6.48 -16.97 28.19
C LEU A 25 6.76 -15.51 27.80
N ASN A 26 7.76 -14.88 28.42
CA ASN A 26 8.15 -13.50 28.10
C ASN A 26 8.62 -13.37 26.64
N ARG A 27 9.39 -14.35 26.16
CA ARG A 27 9.93 -14.32 24.79
C ARG A 27 8.84 -14.57 23.75
N ALA A 28 7.89 -15.47 24.03
CA ALA A 28 6.69 -15.66 23.21
C ALA A 28 5.84 -14.39 23.14
N GLU A 29 5.57 -13.75 24.28
CA GLU A 29 4.80 -12.50 24.31
C GLU A 29 5.52 -11.37 23.54
N HIS A 30 6.84 -11.27 23.67
CA HIS A 30 7.64 -10.29 22.94
C HIS A 30 7.50 -10.46 21.42
N TYR A 31 7.66 -11.69 20.90
CA TYR A 31 7.49 -11.94 19.47
C TYR A 31 6.06 -11.78 18.99
N MET A 32 5.08 -12.12 19.82
CA MET A 32 3.68 -11.85 19.50
C MET A 32 3.40 -10.36 19.37
N ARG A 33 3.97 -9.52 20.25
CA ARG A 33 3.86 -8.06 20.16
C ARG A 33 4.56 -7.52 18.91
N GLU A 34 5.80 -7.95 18.65
CA GLU A 34 6.55 -7.53 17.47
C GLU A 34 5.81 -7.91 16.17
N ASN A 35 5.27 -9.14 16.10
CA ASN A 35 4.50 -9.58 14.95
C ASN A 35 3.21 -8.77 14.76
N ARG A 36 2.51 -8.41 15.84
CA ARG A 36 1.34 -7.52 15.76
C ARG A 36 1.71 -6.14 15.23
N THR A 37 2.83 -5.57 15.68
CA THR A 37 3.31 -4.28 15.18
C THR A 37 3.67 -4.34 13.70
N ARG A 38 4.41 -5.38 13.26
CA ARG A 38 4.73 -5.58 11.84
C ARG A 38 3.49 -5.74 10.98
N LEU A 39 2.51 -6.52 11.44
CA LEU A 39 1.24 -6.69 10.74
C LEU A 39 0.49 -5.35 10.61
N GLN A 40 0.46 -4.55 11.67
CA GLN A 40 -0.21 -3.25 11.65
C GLN A 40 0.45 -2.29 10.65
N GLN A 41 1.78 -2.23 10.61
CA GLN A 41 2.53 -1.44 9.63
C GLN A 41 2.29 -1.90 8.19
N PHE A 42 2.19 -3.22 7.98
CA PHE A 42 1.86 -3.78 6.68
C PHE A 42 0.44 -3.40 6.22
N LEU A 43 -0.55 -3.50 7.13
CA LEU A 43 -1.92 -3.09 6.84
C LEU A 43 -2.03 -1.59 6.56
N GLU A 44 -1.31 -0.75 7.30
CA GLU A 44 -1.24 0.69 7.06
C GLU A 44 -0.64 1.01 5.68
N SER A 45 0.39 0.28 5.27
CA SER A 45 0.99 0.41 3.94
C SER A 45 -0.01 0.08 2.82
N ILE A 46 -0.78 -1.01 2.97
CA ILE A 46 -1.85 -1.37 2.02
C ILE A 46 -2.96 -0.31 2.01
N ALA A 47 -3.34 0.21 3.18
CA ALA A 47 -4.37 1.23 3.30
C ALA A 47 -3.97 2.52 2.58
N LEU A 48 -2.73 2.97 2.73
CA LEU A 48 -2.21 4.16 2.03
C LEU A 48 -2.17 3.97 0.50
N LEU A 49 -1.82 2.78 0.02
CA LEU A 49 -1.96 2.45 -1.39
C LEU A 49 -3.44 2.51 -1.82
N ALA A 50 -4.34 1.84 -1.10
CA ALA A 50 -5.76 1.88 -1.44
C ALA A 50 -6.35 3.30 -1.46
N GLU A 51 -6.00 4.15 -0.49
CA GLU A 51 -6.45 5.55 -0.43
C GLU A 51 -5.92 6.36 -1.61
N SER A 52 -4.61 6.29 -1.87
CA SER A 52 -4.00 7.03 -2.99
C SER A 52 -4.53 6.56 -4.35
N TYR A 53 -4.88 5.27 -4.51
CA TYR A 53 -5.53 4.76 -5.71
C TYR A 53 -6.87 5.45 -5.96
N ILE A 54 -7.75 5.48 -4.94
CA ILE A 54 -9.08 6.07 -5.07
C ILE A 54 -8.96 7.56 -5.40
N VAL A 55 -8.03 8.28 -4.78
CA VAL A 55 -7.86 9.72 -5.03
C VAL A 55 -7.28 9.99 -6.43
N VAL A 56 -6.14 9.36 -6.76
CA VAL A 56 -5.36 9.69 -7.97
C VAL A 56 -5.89 8.99 -9.21
N ALA A 57 -6.21 7.70 -9.12
CA ALA A 57 -6.59 6.89 -10.28
C ALA A 57 -8.10 6.87 -10.54
N VAL A 58 -8.94 7.21 -9.55
CA VAL A 58 -10.41 7.17 -9.69
C VAL A 58 -11.01 8.57 -9.63
N ALA A 59 -10.86 9.29 -8.52
CA ALA A 59 -11.54 10.57 -8.30
C ALA A 59 -11.05 11.66 -9.25
N MET A 60 -9.75 11.79 -9.45
CA MET A 60 -9.17 12.78 -10.38
C MET A 60 -9.62 12.57 -11.84
N PRO A 61 -9.54 11.36 -12.42
CA PRO A 61 -10.10 11.08 -13.74
C PRO A 61 -11.62 11.30 -13.83
N LEU A 62 -12.36 10.91 -12.79
CA LEU A 62 -13.81 11.12 -12.77
C LEU A 62 -14.16 12.62 -12.80
N PHE A 63 -13.46 13.43 -12.00
CA PHE A 63 -13.64 14.88 -12.01
C PHE A 63 -13.34 15.49 -13.39
N LEU A 64 -12.24 15.06 -14.02
CA LEU A 64 -11.88 15.47 -15.38
C LEU A 64 -13.00 15.11 -16.37
N ILE A 65 -13.50 13.88 -16.35
CA ILE A 65 -14.58 13.43 -17.24
C ILE A 65 -15.84 14.28 -17.03
N VAL A 66 -16.26 14.49 -15.78
CA VAL A 66 -17.46 15.28 -15.47
C VAL A 66 -17.31 16.70 -15.99
N MET A 67 -16.16 17.34 -15.79
CA MET A 67 -15.89 18.68 -16.30
C MET A 67 -15.93 18.73 -17.83
N LEU A 68 -15.32 17.75 -18.51
CA LEU A 68 -15.32 17.67 -19.97
C LEU A 68 -16.74 17.48 -20.54
N VAL A 69 -17.56 16.64 -19.91
CA VAL A 69 -18.96 16.43 -20.28
C VAL A 69 -19.76 17.72 -20.11
N ILE A 70 -19.59 18.43 -18.99
CA ILE A 70 -20.27 19.71 -18.75
C ILE A 70 -19.84 20.75 -19.77
N MET A 71 -18.53 20.90 -20.05
CA MET A 71 -18.03 21.85 -21.05
C MET A 71 -18.60 21.57 -22.44
N PHE A 72 -18.66 20.30 -22.84
CA PHE A 72 -19.24 19.89 -24.12
C PHE A 72 -20.73 20.28 -24.22
N TRP A 73 -21.48 20.11 -23.13
CA TRP A 73 -22.92 20.39 -23.10
C TRP A 73 -23.25 21.90 -22.97
N VAL A 74 -22.49 22.62 -22.15
CA VAL A 74 -22.70 24.05 -21.85
C VAL A 74 -22.15 24.96 -22.96
N SER A 75 -21.09 24.55 -23.66
CA SER A 75 -20.39 25.47 -24.56
C SER A 75 -21.17 25.81 -25.84
N GLY A 76 -22.16 25.00 -26.26
CA GLY A 76 -23.11 25.28 -27.36
C GLY A 76 -22.50 25.42 -28.77
N SER A 77 -21.33 26.04 -28.91
CA SER A 77 -20.59 26.29 -30.16
C SER A 77 -19.10 26.67 -29.98
N GLY A 78 -18.58 26.90 -28.76
CA GLY A 78 -17.24 27.50 -28.55
C GLY A 78 -16.08 26.55 -28.21
N ALA A 79 -16.37 25.38 -27.64
CA ALA A 79 -15.36 24.39 -27.24
C ALA A 79 -15.69 23.03 -27.84
N GLN A 80 -15.59 22.93 -29.17
CA GLN A 80 -15.66 21.65 -29.87
C GLN A 80 -14.34 20.92 -29.65
N MET A 81 -14.19 20.25 -28.50
CA MET A 81 -13.12 19.29 -28.34
C MET A 81 -13.32 18.19 -29.38
N SER A 82 -12.33 17.96 -30.25
CA SER A 82 -12.45 16.94 -31.30
C SER A 82 -12.73 15.58 -30.66
N GLU A 83 -13.61 14.80 -31.27
CA GLU A 83 -14.00 13.48 -30.77
C GLU A 83 -12.75 12.58 -30.55
N GLY A 84 -11.76 12.71 -31.42
CA GLY A 84 -10.47 12.01 -31.30
C GLY A 84 -9.65 12.40 -30.06
N MET A 85 -9.70 13.65 -29.61
CA MET A 85 -9.04 14.08 -28.36
C MET A 85 -9.73 13.47 -27.13
N LEU A 86 -11.07 13.41 -27.14
CA LEU A 86 -11.84 12.81 -26.05
C LEU A 86 -11.57 11.30 -25.95
N TYR A 87 -11.57 10.59 -27.08
CA TYR A 87 -11.15 9.18 -27.11
C TYR A 87 -9.69 9.01 -26.66
N GLY A 88 -8.77 9.89 -27.06
CA GLY A 88 -7.37 9.83 -26.64
C GLY A 88 -7.20 9.97 -25.12
N ILE A 89 -7.97 10.83 -24.47
CA ILE A 89 -7.95 10.97 -23.01
C ILE A 89 -8.56 9.74 -22.34
N VAL A 90 -9.75 9.32 -22.77
CA VAL A 90 -10.49 8.23 -22.11
C VAL A 90 -9.85 6.87 -22.34
N LEU A 91 -9.41 6.56 -23.57
CA LEU A 91 -8.82 5.26 -23.93
C LEU A 91 -7.30 5.22 -23.83
N GLY A 92 -6.64 6.39 -23.78
CA GLY A 92 -5.18 6.47 -23.64
C GLY A 92 -4.75 6.86 -22.24
N PHE A 93 -5.10 8.07 -21.82
CA PHE A 93 -4.60 8.66 -20.56
C PHE A 93 -5.11 7.93 -19.32
N ILE A 94 -6.41 7.57 -19.27
CA ILE A 94 -6.97 6.89 -18.09
C ILE A 94 -6.36 5.48 -17.90
N PRO A 95 -6.29 4.61 -18.93
CA PRO A 95 -5.61 3.32 -18.80
C PRO A 95 -4.13 3.47 -18.44
N MET A 96 -3.46 4.50 -18.96
CA MET A 96 -2.06 4.77 -18.61
C MET A 96 -1.88 5.05 -17.11
N ILE A 97 -2.79 5.81 -16.49
CA ILE A 97 -2.77 6.03 -15.03
C ILE A 97 -2.93 4.71 -14.29
N HIS A 98 -3.86 3.84 -14.70
CA HIS A 98 -4.06 2.54 -14.06
C HIS A 98 -2.84 1.62 -14.22
N VAL A 99 -2.19 1.61 -15.39
CA VAL A 99 -0.96 0.85 -15.62
C VAL A 99 0.17 1.39 -14.76
N ALA A 100 0.37 2.70 -14.73
CA ALA A 100 1.39 3.34 -13.89
C ALA A 100 1.16 3.01 -12.40
N TYR A 101 -0.09 3.03 -11.95
CA TYR A 101 -0.45 2.68 -10.58
C TYR A 101 -0.20 1.19 -10.28
N ALA A 102 -0.54 0.29 -11.20
CA ALA A 102 -0.25 -1.13 -11.07
C ALA A 102 1.26 -1.40 -10.97
N VAL A 103 2.08 -0.68 -11.75
CA VAL A 103 3.55 -0.75 -11.65
C VAL A 103 4.03 -0.25 -10.29
N LEU A 104 3.50 0.87 -9.80
CA LEU A 104 3.85 1.41 -8.48
C LEU A 104 3.59 0.36 -7.38
N VAL A 105 2.38 -0.21 -7.36
CA VAL A 105 2.01 -1.26 -6.39
C VAL A 105 2.94 -2.46 -6.50
N TYR A 106 3.25 -2.91 -7.72
CA TYR A 106 4.17 -4.02 -7.96
C TYR A 106 5.59 -3.74 -7.46
N THR A 107 6.09 -2.52 -7.65
CA THR A 107 7.42 -2.13 -7.15
C THR A 107 7.43 -2.04 -5.63
N SER A 108 6.40 -1.47 -5.01
CA SER A 108 6.27 -1.38 -3.55
C SER A 108 6.08 -2.74 -2.89
N SER A 109 5.38 -3.68 -3.53
CA SER A 109 5.22 -5.03 -3.00
C SER A 109 6.55 -5.79 -3.00
N LYS A 110 7.38 -5.62 -4.04
CA LYS A 110 8.73 -6.22 -4.08
C LYS A 110 9.65 -5.72 -2.99
N GLU A 111 9.56 -4.43 -2.64
CA GLU A 111 10.36 -3.85 -1.57
C GLU A 111 10.00 -4.42 -0.19
N GLN A 112 8.75 -4.89 -0.02
CA GLN A 112 8.29 -5.56 1.21
C GLN A 112 8.69 -7.04 1.31
N GLU A 113 9.06 -7.66 0.19
CA GLU A 113 9.57 -9.04 0.16
C GLU A 113 11.09 -9.13 0.44
N MET A 114 11.82 -8.02 0.29
CA MET A 114 13.27 -7.92 0.56
C MET A 114 13.57 -7.54 2.02
#